data_AF-A0A0F8ZCS8-F1
#
_entry.id   AF-A0A0F8ZCS8-F1
#
_cell.length_a   1.000
_cell.length_b   1.000
_cell.length_c   1.000
_cell.angle_alpha   90.00
_cell.angle_beta   90.00
_cell.angle_gamma   90.00
#
_symmetry.space_group_name_H-M   'P 1'
#
loop_
_entity.id
_entity.type
_entity.pdbx_description
1 polymer ?
#
loop_
_entity_poly.entity_id
_entity_poly.type
_entity_poly.pdbx_seq_one_letter_code
_entity_poly.pdbx_strand_id
1 'polypeptide(L)' 'VIGNMERNKIFIFKSLYNRLEELMNCLWEPDNEGRPTDKIKDEQKYHLSACARYLYCNFVPETVEGNRPKVKVAAWSF' A
#
# COMPACT_ATOMS: atom_id res chain seq x y z
N VAL A 1 0.88 16.71 -0.25
CA VAL A 1 0.01 15.57 0.12
C VAL A 1 0.85 14.62 0.96
N ILE A 2 0.34 14.15 2.11
CA ILE A 2 1.01 13.13 2.93
C ILE A 2 0.46 11.76 2.48
N GLY A 3 1.33 10.81 2.15
CA GLY A 3 0.93 9.50 1.65
C GLY A 3 0.30 8.58 2.72
N ASN A 4 -0.34 7.51 2.27
CA ASN A 4 -0.99 6.53 3.15
C ASN A 4 -0.01 5.72 4.02
N MET A 5 1.25 5.61 3.58
CA MET A 5 2.32 4.97 4.35
C MET A 5 2.67 5.82 5.58
N GLU A 6 2.86 7.13 5.41
CA GLU A 6 3.19 8.08 6.47
C GLU A 6 2.05 8.25 7.48
N ARG A 7 0.81 8.01 7.05
CA ARG A 7 -0.38 7.97 7.93
C ARG A 7 -0.58 6.62 8.64
N ASN A 8 0.34 5.66 8.50
CA ASN A 8 0.21 4.29 9.01
C ASN A 8 -1.11 3.61 8.62
N LYS A 9 -1.55 3.80 7.37
CA LYS A 9 -2.80 3.19 6.83
C LYS A 9 -2.55 1.93 6.01
N ILE A 10 -1.31 1.65 5.64
CA ILE A 10 -0.91 0.47 4.90
C ILE A 10 -0.03 -0.39 5.80
N PHE A 11 -0.44 -1.64 6.00
CA PHE A 11 0.31 -2.64 6.75
C PHE A 11 0.71 -3.77 5.81
N ILE A 12 1.97 -4.21 5.89
CA ILE A 12 2.51 -5.30 5.08
C ILE A 12 2.88 -6.44 6.03
N PHE A 13 2.36 -7.63 5.76
CA PHE A 13 2.72 -8.82 6.55
C PHE A 13 4.21 -9.13 6.38
N LYS A 14 4.87 -9.50 7.48
CA LYS A 14 6.30 -9.87 7.49
C LYS A 14 6.63 -11.02 6.53
N SER A 15 5.67 -11.91 6.26
CA SER A 15 5.84 -13.02 5.32
C SER A 15 5.98 -12.58 3.86
N LEU A 16 5.62 -11.34 3.51
CA LEU A 16 5.76 -10.79 2.16
C LEU A 16 7.15 -10.17 1.95
N TYR A 17 8.20 -10.96 2.20
CA TYR A 17 9.59 -10.47 2.20
C TYR A 17 10.02 -9.92 0.84
N ASN A 18 9.61 -10.52 -0.29
CA ASN A 18 9.87 -9.98 -1.63
C ASN A 18 9.27 -8.58 -1.81
N ARG A 19 8.06 -8.33 -1.28
CA ARG A 19 7.44 -7.00 -1.33
C ARG A 19 8.23 -5.99 -0.52
N LEU A 20 8.73 -6.39 0.65
CA LEU A 20 9.56 -5.55 1.51
C LEU A 20 10.90 -5.22 0.85
N GLU A 21 11.53 -6.21 0.20
CA GLU A 21 12.76 -6.01 -0.56
C GLU A 21 12.56 -5.02 -1.71
N GLU A 22 11.50 -5.19 -2.50
CA GLU A 22 11.17 -4.23 -3.54
C GLU A 22 10.88 -2.82 -2.98
N LEU A 23 10.17 -2.72 -1.85
CA LEU A 23 9.85 -1.43 -1.23
C LEU A 23 11.12 -0.65 -0.85
N MET A 24 12.18 -1.34 -0.42
CA MET A 24 13.46 -0.72 -0.04
C MET A 24 14.34 -0.36 -1.23
N ASN A 25 14.18 -1.04 -2.38
CA ASN A 25 15.11 -0.94 -3.51
C ASN A 25 14.50 -0.34 -4.79
N CYS A 26 13.18 -0.16 -4.86
CA CYS A 26 12.49 0.36 -6.04
C CYS A 26 12.95 1.79 -6.37
N LEU A 27 13.25 2.02 -7.66
CA LEU A 27 13.67 3.32 -8.17
C LEU A 27 12.65 3.87 -9.17
N TRP A 28 12.44 5.17 -9.11
CA TRP A 28 11.61 5.92 -10.06
C TRP A 28 12.45 6.39 -11.26
N GLU A 29 11.86 6.48 -12.44
CA GLU A 29 12.49 7.12 -13.59
C GLU A 29 12.64 8.62 -13.31
N PRO A 30 13.81 9.21 -13.53
CA PRO A 30 13.96 10.66 -13.44
C PRO A 30 13.39 11.35 -14.69
N ASP A 31 12.87 12.57 -14.51
CA ASP A 31 12.55 13.48 -15.61
C ASP A 31 13.81 14.17 -16.17
N ASN A 32 13.62 15.10 -17.12
CA ASN A 32 14.72 15.87 -17.73
C ASN A 32 15.48 16.76 -16.73
N GLU A 33 14.95 17.00 -15.54
CA GLU A 33 15.57 17.77 -14.47
C GLU A 33 16.14 16.89 -13.35
N GLY A 34 16.10 15.56 -13.52
CA GLY A 34 16.58 14.59 -12.53
C GLY A 34 15.61 14.33 -11.38
N ARG A 35 14.36 14.81 -11.45
CA ARG A 35 13.35 14.60 -10.41
C ARG A 35 12.63 13.28 -10.64
N PRO A 36 12.29 12.52 -9.59
CA PRO A 36 11.56 11.26 -9.74
C PRO A 36 10.18 11.50 -10.34
N THR A 37 9.84 10.73 -11.36
CA THR A 37 8.51 10.68 -11.98
C THR A 37 7.62 9.66 -11.29
N ASP A 38 6.40 9.49 -11.81
CA ASP A 38 5.48 8.45 -11.37
C ASP A 38 5.80 7.07 -11.95
N LYS A 39 6.80 6.93 -12.83
CA LYS A 39 7.17 5.65 -13.49
C LYS A 39 8.27 4.92 -12.75
N ILE A 40 8.15 3.60 -12.68
CA ILE A 40 9.15 2.72 -12.08
C ILE A 40 10.20 2.40 -13.14
N LYS A 41 11.48 2.56 -12.82
CA LYS A 41 12.60 2.42 -13.77
C LYS A 41 12.74 1.01 -14.36
N ASP A 42 12.44 0.00 -13.57
CA ASP A 42 12.48 -1.41 -13.99
C ASP A 42 11.22 -2.10 -13.47
N GLU A 43 10.11 -1.87 -14.17
CA GLU A 43 8.79 -2.35 -13.75
C GLU A 43 8.70 -3.88 -13.72
N GLN A 44 9.47 -4.58 -14.58
CA GLN A 44 9.52 -6.03 -14.60
C GLN A 44 10.19 -6.58 -13.33
N LYS A 45 11.30 -5.96 -12.90
CA LYS A 45 11.95 -6.32 -11.63
C LYS A 45 11.11 -5.95 -10.42
N TYR A 46 10.49 -4.77 -10.42
CA TYR A 46 9.73 -4.22 -9.29
C TYR A 46 8.20 -4.34 -9.45
N HIS A 47 7.75 -5.46 -10.00
CA HIS A 47 6.35 -5.69 -10.36
C HIS A 47 5.40 -5.64 -9.16
N LEU A 48 5.82 -6.02 -7.94
CA LEU A 48 4.97 -5.89 -6.75
C LEU A 48 4.77 -4.43 -6.36
N SER A 49 5.80 -3.60 -6.53
CA SER A 49 5.71 -2.14 -6.34
C SER A 49 4.80 -1.48 -7.37
N ALA A 50 4.86 -1.93 -8.62
CA ALA A 50 3.98 -1.48 -9.69
C ALA A 50 2.51 -1.79 -9.37
N CYS A 51 2.22 -3.04 -9.01
CA CYS A 51 0.89 -3.47 -8.57
C CYS A 51 0.39 -2.66 -7.37
N ALA A 52 1.25 -2.47 -6.37
CA ALA A 52 0.90 -1.72 -5.17
C ALA A 52 0.58 -0.24 -5.46
N ARG A 53 1.30 0.41 -6.40
CA ARG A 53 1.00 1.79 -6.82
C ARG A 53 -0.45 1.93 -7.28
N TYR A 54 -0.92 1.00 -8.11
CA TYR A 54 -2.31 0.99 -8.57
C TYR A 54 -3.31 0.71 -7.46
N LEU A 55 -3.01 -0.25 -6.57
CA LEU A 55 -3.87 -0.57 -5.43
C LEU A 55 -4.02 0.62 -4.48
N TYR A 56 -2.93 1.34 -4.20
CA TYR A 56 -2.94 2.44 -3.24
C TYR A 56 -3.52 3.72 -3.81
N CYS A 57 -3.41 3.96 -5.12
CA CYS A 57 -3.95 5.15 -5.77
C CYS A 57 -5.48 5.26 -5.59
N ASN A 58 -6.19 4.13 -5.63
CA ASN A 58 -7.64 4.08 -5.42
C ASN A 58 -8.04 3.78 -3.96
N PHE A 59 -7.08 3.64 -3.05
CA PHE A 59 -7.37 3.31 -1.66
C PHE A 59 -7.75 4.57 -0.88
N VAL A 60 -9.04 4.74 -0.63
CA VAL A 60 -9.60 5.77 0.25
C VAL A 60 -10.15 5.08 1.50
N PRO A 61 -9.36 4.94 2.59
CA PRO A 61 -9.82 4.21 3.78
C PRO A 61 -11.07 4.83 4.40
N GLU A 62 -11.30 6.13 4.19
CA GLU A 62 -12.46 6.86 4.70
C GLU A 62 -13.78 6.56 3.96
N THR A 63 -13.76 5.91 2.78
CA THR A 63 -14.99 5.52 2.04
C THR A 63 -15.49 4.12 2.38
N VAL A 64 -14.73 3.35 3.16
CA VAL A 64 -15.22 2.09 3.71
C VAL A 64 -16.15 2.43 4.87
N GLU A 65 -17.45 2.52 4.59
CA GLU A 65 -18.46 2.64 5.65
C GLU A 65 -18.20 1.55 6.69
N GLY A 66 -17.88 1.99 7.92
CA GLY A 66 -17.63 1.11 9.04
C GLY A 66 -18.91 0.37 9.39
N ASN A 67 -19.21 -0.71 8.68
CA ASN A 67 -20.10 -1.74 9.19
C ASN A 67 -19.44 -2.25 10.47
N ARG A 68 -19.90 -1.75 11.62
CA ARG A 68 -19.53 -2.30 12.93
C ARG A 68 -19.68 -3.82 12.81
N PRO A 69 -18.65 -4.61 13.14
CA PRO A 69 -18.79 -6.06 13.10
C PRO A 69 -19.99 -6.42 13.99
N LYS A 70 -21.06 -6.95 13.38
CA LYS A 70 -22.23 -7.48 14.10
C LYS A 70 -21.79 -8.81 14.73
N VAL A 71 -20.92 -8.75 15.73
CA VAL A 71 -20.63 -9.92 16.55
C VAL A 71 -21.91 -10.20 17.32
N LYS A 72 -22.63 -11.27 16.95
CA LYS A 72 -23.68 -11.83 17.79
C LYS A 72 -22.97 -12.43 19.00
N VAL A 73 -22.84 -11.65 20.07
CA VAL A 73 -22.45 -12.20 21.36
C VAL A 73 -23.56 -13.17 21.77
N ALA A 74 -23.22 -14.44 21.98
CA ALA A 74 -24.18 -15.43 22.42
C ALA A 74 -24.68 -15.04 23.81
N ALA A 75 -25.99 -15.16 24.05
CA ALA A 75 -26.68 -14.70 25.28
C ALA A 75 -26.18 -15.34 26.59
N TRP A 76 -25.22 -16.26 26.53
CA TRP A 76 -24.68 -17.00 27.66
C TRP A 76 -23.33 -16.49 28.16
N SER A 77 -22.74 -15.46 27.55
CA SER A 77 -21.51 -14.84 28.07
C SER A 77 -21.83 -13.64 28.96
N PHE A 78 -22.05 -13.90 30.25
CA PHE A 78 -21.87 -12.97 31.37
C PHE A 78 -21.04 -13.67 32.44
#